data_AF-A0A916I3I8-F1
#
_entry.id   AF-A0A916I3I8-F1
#
_cell.length_a   1.000
_cell.length_b   1.000
_cell.length_c   1.000
_cell.angle_alpha   90.00
_cell.angle_beta   90.00
_cell.angle_gamma   90.00
#
_symmetry.space_group_name_H-M   'P 1'
#
loop_
_entity.id
_entity.type
_entity.pdbx_description
1 polymer ?
#
loop_
_entity_poly.entity_id
_entity_poly.type
_entity_poly.pdbx_seq_one_letter_code
_entity_poly.pdbx_strand_id
1 'polypeptide(L)' 'LVQRHLRIGYNRAARLIEQMERAGLVSAMHSNGNRDVLVPARENQ' A
#
# COMPACT_ATOMS: atom_id res chain seq x y z
N LEU A 1 -8.16 -0.77 -3.61
CA LEU A 1 -7.62 -0.35 -4.93
C LEU A 1 -6.45 -1.23 -5.41
N VAL A 2 -5.47 -1.56 -4.57
CA VAL A 2 -4.30 -2.40 -4.95
C VAL A 2 -4.66 -3.72 -5.64
N GLN A 3 -5.63 -4.47 -5.13
CA GLN A 3 -6.09 -5.73 -5.73
C GLN A 3 -6.52 -5.57 -7.19
N ARG A 4 -7.29 -4.52 -7.50
CA ARG A 4 -7.80 -4.27 -8.85
C ARG A 4 -6.69 -3.75 -9.78
N HIS A 5 -5.84 -2.84 -9.28
CA HIS A 5 -4.76 -2.24 -10.08
C HIS A 5 -3.71 -3.28 -10.48
N LEU A 6 -3.39 -4.21 -9.58
CA LEU A 6 -2.39 -5.25 -9.83
C LEU A 6 -3.01 -6.59 -10.27
N ARG A 7 -4.35 -6.69 -10.31
CA ARG A 7 -5.10 -7.92 -10.62
C ARG A 7 -4.68 -9.10 -9.75
N ILE A 8 -4.60 -8.87 -8.43
CA ILE A 8 -4.18 -9.87 -7.43
C ILE A 8 -5.27 -10.13 -6.39
N GLY A 9 -5.27 -11.34 -5.84
CA GLY A 9 -6.19 -11.73 -4.76
C GLY A 9 -5.91 -11.04 -3.42
N TYR A 10 -6.89 -11.11 -2.51
CA TYR A 10 -6.88 -10.41 -1.22
C TYR A 10 -5.63 -10.69 -0.38
N ASN A 11 -5.28 -11.96 -0.18
CA ASN A 11 -4.13 -12.35 0.66
C ASN A 11 -2.80 -11.81 0.11
N ARG A 12 -2.65 -11.74 -1.21
CA ARG A 12 -1.43 -11.19 -1.83
C ARG A 12 -1.37 -9.67 -1.63
N ALA A 13 -2.48 -8.98 -1.83
CA ALA A 13 -2.55 -7.54 -1.60
C ALA A 13 -2.28 -7.17 -0.12
N ALA A 14 -2.82 -7.94 0.82
CA ALA A 14 -2.59 -7.73 2.26
C ALA A 14 -1.10 -7.84 2.62
N ARG A 15 -0.41 -8.90 2.14
CA ARG A 15 1.04 -9.06 2.35
C ARG A 15 1.87 -7.94 1.73
N LEU A 16 1.48 -7.46 0.55
CA LEU A 16 2.17 -6.33 -0.09
C LEU A 16 2.03 -5.06 0.75
N ILE A 17 0.82 -4.75 1.21
CA ILE A 17 0.58 -3.58 2.07
C ILE A 17 1.38 -3.69 3.38
N GLU A 18 1.42 -4.87 4.00
CA GLU A 18 2.22 -5.10 5.22
C GLU A 18 3.72 -4.89 4.97
N GLN A 19 4.24 -5.38 3.85
CA GLN A 19 5.64 -5.15 3.47
C GLN A 19 5.93 -3.68 3.19
N MET A 20 5.00 -2.98 2.52
CA MET A 20 5.10 -1.54 2.29
C MET A 20 5.09 -0.76 3.59
N GLU A 21 4.30 -1.17 4.59
CA GLU A 21 4.27 -0.55 5.92
C GLU A 21 5.60 -0.75 6.65
N ARG A 22 6.11 -1.98 6.66
CA ARG A 22 7.43 -2.30 7.25
C ARG A 22 8.59 -1.57 6.57
N ALA A 23 8.47 -1.31 5.27
CA ALA A 23 9.44 -0.54 4.50
C ALA A 23 9.27 0.99 4.63
N GLY A 24 8.28 1.47 5.40
CA GLY A 24 8.01 2.90 5.57
C GLY A 24 7.41 3.59 4.35
N LEU A 25 6.87 2.83 3.39
CA LEU A 25 6.26 3.35 2.16
C LEU A 25 4.79 3.76 2.36
N VAL A 26 4.10 3.09 3.28
CA VAL A 26 2.71 3.40 3.66
C VAL A 26 2.60 3.52 5.17
N SER A 27 1.63 4.33 5.61
CA SER A 27 1.29 4.47 7.01
C SER A 27 0.59 3.22 7.58
N ALA A 28 0.55 3.17 8.90
CA ALA A 28 -0.34 2.27 9.63
C ALA A 28 -1.80 2.49 9.22
N MET A 29 -2.62 1.46 9.43
CA MET A 29 -4.04 1.56 9.14
C MET A 29 -4.72 2.57 10.06
N HIS A 30 -5.43 3.53 9.47
CA HIS A 30 -6.26 4.47 10.22
C HIS A 30 -7.56 3.80 10.68
N SER A 31 -8.28 4.41 11.62
CA SER A 31 -9.52 3.88 12.20
C SER A 31 -10.65 3.67 11.17
N ASN A 32 -10.60 4.39 10.06
CA ASN A 32 -11.52 4.25 8.93
C ASN A 32 -11.10 3.16 7.92
N GLY A 33 -10.02 2.43 8.19
CA GLY A 33 -9.49 1.36 7.32
C GLY A 33 -8.63 1.84 6.15
N ASN A 34 -8.40 3.15 6.01
CA ASN A 34 -7.53 3.70 4.98
C ASN A 34 -6.07 3.78 5.43
N ARG A 35 -5.17 3.85 4.45
CA ARG A 35 -3.72 4.00 4.61
C ARG A 35 -3.22 5.02 3.61
N ASP A 36 -2.37 5.92 4.08
CA ASP A 36 -1.72 6.94 3.26
C ASP A 36 -0.35 6.46 2.77
N VAL A 37 0.04 6.89 1.56
CA VAL A 37 1.37 6.65 1.01
C VAL A 37 2.31 7.75 1.50
N LEU A 38 3.43 7.36 2.12
CA LEU A 38 4.37 8.29 2.77
C LEU A 38 5.47 8.78 1.83
N VAL A 39 5.73 8.03 0.75
CA VAL A 39 6.73 8.40 -0.25
C VAL A 39 6.06 9.10 -1.42
N PRO A 40 6.68 10.17 -1.96
CA PRO A 40 6.20 10.77 -3.20
C PRO A 40 6.26 9.71 -4.31
N ALA A 41 5.25 9.68 -5.18
CA ALA A 41 5.36 8.94 -6.43
C ALA A 41 6.62 9.45 -7.12
N ARG A 42 7.46 8.54 -7.63
CA ARG A 42 8.61 8.94 -8.43
C ARG A 42 8.08 9.70 -9.64
N GLU A 43 8.10 11.02 -9.56
CA GLU A 43 7.92 11.89 -10.69
C GLU A 43 9.16 11.65 -11.56
N ASN A 44 8.94 11.02 -12.71
CA ASN A 44 10.01 10.54 -13.59
C ASN A 44 11.02 11.67 -13.83
N GLN A 45 12.26 11.45 -13.40
CA GLN A 45 13.42 12.19 -13.93
C GLN A 45 13.57 11.88 -15.42
#